data_AF-A0A2K0W1G7-F1
#
_entry.id   AF-A0A2K0W1G7-F1
#
_cell.length_a   1.000
_cell.length_b   1.000
_cell.length_c   1.000
_cell.angle_alpha   90.00
_cell.angle_beta   90.00
_cell.angle_gamma   90.00
#
_symmetry.space_group_name_H-M   'P 1'
#
loop_
_entity.id
_entity.type
_entity.pdbx_description
1 polymer ?
#
loop_
_entity_poly.entity_id
_entity_poly.type
_entity_poly.pdbx_seq_one_letter_code
_entity_poly.pdbx_strand_id
1 'polypeptide(L)'
;MTSAEAFKELPKDIAAVDIKGKTYVFFVNSNHQLCYLISPGAGTDDYDPQLVKLTDGDLKVKCGSRQIAAAAWQGGNGTEIRIYCIAPEKGECENKGYIQEVSFGSSTGWEHGLLGYNEDERTYVDKDASLTACVHTWPDKTDIKVFASGKAENGRPKITMHQYSYGQQKWVGKVISNKVSDW
;
A
#
# COMPACT_ATOMS: atom_id res chain seq x y z
N MET A 1 -17.77 -7.12 19.95
CA MET A 1 -18.00 -5.78 19.39
C MET A 1 -18.58 -5.95 18.00
N THR A 2 -19.76 -5.39 17.76
CA THR A 2 -20.59 -5.60 16.57
C THR A 2 -19.99 -4.93 15.34
N SER A 3 -19.98 -5.63 14.20
CA SER A 3 -19.41 -5.17 12.91
C SER A 3 -20.00 -3.86 12.37
N ALA A 4 -21.13 -3.42 12.90
CA ALA A 4 -21.88 -2.24 12.46
C ALA A 4 -21.18 -0.90 12.68
N GLU A 5 -20.16 -0.80 13.54
CA GLU A 5 -19.45 0.47 13.78
C GLU A 5 -18.22 0.70 12.90
N ALA A 6 -17.65 -0.36 12.31
CA ALA A 6 -16.42 -0.27 11.53
C ALA A 6 -16.57 0.41 10.16
N PHE A 7 -17.81 0.64 9.70
CA PHE A 7 -18.13 1.12 8.35
C PHE A 7 -19.09 2.32 8.35
N LYS A 8 -19.07 3.15 9.39
CA LYS A 8 -19.93 4.36 9.47
C LYS A 8 -19.54 5.44 8.46
N GLU A 9 -18.30 5.42 7.97
CA GLU A 9 -17.77 6.36 6.98
C GLU A 9 -17.37 5.65 5.69
N LEU A 10 -17.53 6.33 4.56
CA LEU A 10 -17.02 5.87 3.27
C LEU A 10 -15.48 5.75 3.31
N PRO A 11 -14.89 4.70 2.72
CA PRO A 11 -13.45 4.66 2.53
C PRO A 11 -12.97 5.88 1.75
N LYS A 12 -11.90 6.50 2.23
CA LYS A 12 -11.36 7.73 1.61
C LYS A 12 -10.54 7.46 0.36
N ASP A 13 -10.08 6.23 0.19
CA ASP A 13 -9.30 5.76 -0.93
C ASP A 13 -9.46 4.24 -1.06
N ILE A 14 -9.24 3.73 -2.27
CA ILE A 14 -9.30 2.29 -2.59
C ILE A 14 -8.19 1.92 -3.57
N ALA A 15 -7.67 0.71 -3.44
CA ALA A 15 -6.78 0.12 -4.44
C ALA A 15 -7.29 -1.26 -4.82
N ALA A 16 -7.22 -1.63 -6.10
CA ALA A 16 -7.66 -2.94 -6.55
C ALA A 16 -6.54 -3.66 -7.32
N VAL A 17 -6.51 -4.98 -7.19
CA VAL A 17 -5.70 -5.87 -8.03
C VAL A 17 -6.56 -7.02 -8.51
N ASP A 18 -6.34 -7.43 -9.76
CA ASP A 18 -6.91 -8.66 -10.32
C ASP A 18 -5.76 -9.63 -10.58
N ILE A 19 -5.83 -10.81 -9.96
CA ILE A 19 -4.85 -11.85 -10.14
C ILE A 19 -5.49 -13.24 -10.04
N LYS A 20 -5.14 -14.10 -11.01
CA LYS A 20 -5.61 -15.49 -11.07
C LYS A 20 -7.15 -15.62 -11.03
N GLY A 21 -7.85 -14.67 -11.64
CA GLY A 21 -9.32 -14.67 -11.71
C GLY A 21 -9.98 -14.33 -10.37
N LYS A 22 -9.24 -13.67 -9.47
CA LYS A 22 -9.76 -13.09 -8.24
C LYS A 22 -9.41 -11.61 -8.20
N THR A 23 -10.42 -10.79 -7.91
CA THR A 23 -10.23 -9.37 -7.65
C THR A 23 -10.19 -9.12 -6.15
N TYR A 24 -9.22 -8.34 -5.72
CA TYR A 24 -9.08 -7.87 -4.35
C TYR A 24 -9.21 -6.35 -4.35
N VAL A 25 -10.09 -5.80 -3.51
CA VAL A 25 -10.28 -4.36 -3.35
C VAL A 25 -9.90 -3.96 -1.94
N PHE A 26 -8.78 -3.28 -1.77
CA PHE A 26 -8.20 -2.83 -0.51
C PHE A 26 -8.69 -1.45 -0.13
N PHE A 27 -8.97 -1.26 1.15
CA PHE A 27 -9.43 0.01 1.70
C PHE A 27 -9.18 0.08 3.21
N VAL A 28 -9.28 1.28 3.79
CA VAL A 28 -9.18 1.48 5.25
C VAL A 28 -10.56 1.79 5.82
N ASN A 29 -10.95 1.05 6.85
CA ASN A 29 -12.26 1.19 7.50
C ASN A 29 -12.29 2.34 8.53
N SER A 30 -13.45 2.61 9.13
CA SER A 30 -13.63 3.68 10.12
C SER A 30 -12.83 3.49 11.41
N ASN A 31 -12.38 2.26 11.69
CA ASN A 31 -11.51 1.92 12.83
C ASN A 31 -10.01 2.02 12.49
N HIS A 32 -9.66 2.58 11.32
CA HIS A 32 -8.28 2.72 10.85
C HIS A 32 -7.57 1.37 10.64
N GLN A 33 -8.33 0.37 10.18
CA GLN A 33 -7.80 -0.95 9.87
C GLN A 33 -7.78 -1.17 8.35
N LEU A 34 -6.72 -1.81 7.86
CA LEU A 34 -6.64 -2.22 6.45
C LEU A 34 -7.52 -3.46 6.22
N CYS A 35 -8.49 -3.32 5.32
CA CYS A 35 -9.45 -4.33 4.94
C CYS A 35 -9.34 -4.63 3.44
N TYR A 36 -9.94 -5.73 3.01
CA TYR A 36 -10.17 -6.00 1.60
C TYR A 36 -11.48 -6.71 1.33
N LEU A 37 -12.02 -6.50 0.14
CA LEU A 37 -13.07 -7.32 -0.45
C LEU A 37 -12.43 -8.32 -1.41
N ILE A 38 -12.88 -9.57 -1.42
CA ILE A 38 -12.42 -10.59 -2.37
C ILE A 38 -13.58 -11.12 -3.21
N SER A 39 -13.39 -11.22 -4.52
CA SER A 39 -14.44 -11.72 -5.42
C SER A 39 -14.71 -13.22 -5.20
N PRO A 40 -15.97 -13.67 -5.29
CA PRO A 40 -16.32 -15.09 -5.25
C PRO A 40 -16.03 -15.76 -6.61
N GLY A 41 -14.75 -15.77 -7.01
CA GLY A 41 -14.31 -16.26 -8.33
C GLY A 41 -14.23 -15.14 -9.37
N ALA A 42 -14.46 -15.47 -10.64
CA ALA A 42 -14.32 -14.56 -11.79
C ALA A 42 -15.57 -13.71 -12.08
N GLY A 43 -16.63 -13.84 -11.28
CA GLY A 43 -17.92 -13.18 -11.47
C GLY A 43 -18.02 -11.77 -10.87
N THR A 44 -19.20 -11.17 -11.00
CA THR A 44 -19.57 -9.85 -10.46
C THR A 44 -20.46 -9.94 -9.22
N ASP A 45 -20.55 -11.11 -8.60
CA ASP A 45 -21.34 -11.33 -7.38
C ASP A 45 -20.73 -10.57 -6.19
N ASP A 46 -21.47 -10.49 -5.08
CA ASP A 46 -21.06 -9.77 -3.88
C ASP A 46 -19.72 -10.29 -3.34
N TYR A 47 -18.82 -9.36 -3.04
CA TYR A 47 -17.48 -9.68 -2.57
C TYR A 47 -17.47 -9.92 -1.06
N ASP A 48 -16.67 -10.90 -0.62
CA ASP A 48 -16.54 -11.22 0.80
C ASP A 48 -15.60 -10.23 1.51
N PRO A 49 -16.04 -9.61 2.62
CA PRO A 49 -15.21 -8.70 3.38
C PRO A 49 -14.20 -9.46 4.26
N GLN A 50 -12.97 -8.98 4.28
CA GLN A 50 -11.87 -9.53 5.05
C GLN A 50 -11.06 -8.42 5.73
N LEU A 51 -10.45 -8.77 6.87
CA LEU A 51 -9.48 -7.92 7.56
C LEU A 51 -8.06 -8.40 7.23
N VAL A 52 -7.15 -7.49 6.90
CA VAL A 52 -5.72 -7.83 6.82
C VAL A 52 -5.21 -8.08 8.23
N LYS A 53 -4.83 -9.34 8.51
CA LYS A 53 -4.27 -9.76 9.79
C LYS A 53 -2.85 -10.24 9.55
N LEU A 54 -1.87 -9.50 10.08
CA LEU A 54 -0.48 -9.88 9.90
C LEU A 54 -0.15 -11.09 10.77
N THR A 55 0.69 -11.97 10.26
CA THR A 55 1.22 -13.13 10.99
C THR A 55 2.36 -12.75 11.92
N ASP A 56 3.01 -11.61 11.68
CA ASP A 56 4.24 -11.16 12.35
C ASP A 56 4.03 -9.94 13.28
N GLY A 57 2.78 -9.51 13.53
CA GLY A 57 2.50 -8.44 14.49
C GLY A 57 1.19 -7.69 14.23
N ASP A 58 1.13 -6.46 14.74
CA ASP A 58 -0.02 -5.57 14.57
C ASP A 58 0.21 -4.57 13.43
N LEU A 59 -0.78 -4.45 12.53
CA LEU A 59 -0.78 -3.44 11.49
C LEU A 59 -1.36 -2.11 12.01
N LYS A 60 -0.60 -1.03 11.90
CA LYS A 60 -1.08 0.32 12.25
C LYS A 60 -1.27 1.16 11.01
N VAL A 61 -2.48 1.66 10.76
CA VAL A 61 -2.76 2.60 9.67
C VAL A 61 -3.11 3.97 10.24
N LYS A 62 -2.56 5.02 9.63
CA LYS A 62 -2.77 6.40 10.07
C LYS A 62 -4.23 6.80 9.91
N CYS A 63 -4.80 7.42 10.95
CA CYS A 63 -6.17 7.91 10.90
C CYS A 63 -6.37 8.87 9.73
N GLY A 64 -7.47 8.68 9.00
CA GLY A 64 -7.84 9.55 7.89
C GLY A 64 -6.90 9.52 6.69
N SER A 65 -5.96 8.55 6.62
CA SER A 65 -5.16 8.27 5.44
C SER A 65 -6.04 8.13 4.20
N ARG A 66 -5.60 8.75 3.11
CA ARG A 66 -6.25 8.70 1.78
C ARG A 66 -5.32 8.07 0.74
N GLN A 67 -4.41 7.23 1.22
CA GLN A 67 -3.28 6.77 0.42
C GLN A 67 -3.15 5.27 0.57
N ILE A 68 -3.70 4.56 -0.42
CA ILE A 68 -3.57 3.12 -0.57
C ILE A 68 -3.16 2.86 -2.01
N ALA A 69 -2.13 2.04 -2.18
CA ALA A 69 -1.78 1.48 -3.48
C ALA A 69 -1.59 -0.01 -3.34
N ALA A 70 -1.83 -0.76 -4.42
CA ALA A 70 -1.61 -2.19 -4.41
C ALA A 70 -1.04 -2.65 -5.76
N ALA A 71 -0.24 -3.70 -5.72
CA ALA A 71 0.27 -4.39 -6.89
C ALA A 71 0.25 -5.90 -6.63
N ALA A 72 0.00 -6.68 -7.67
CA ALA A 72 -0.02 -8.14 -7.58
C ALA A 72 0.68 -8.78 -8.77
N TRP A 73 1.31 -9.92 -8.53
CA TRP A 73 1.95 -10.72 -9.57
C TRP A 73 2.02 -12.20 -9.19
N GLN A 74 2.32 -13.05 -10.18
CA GLN A 74 2.57 -14.45 -9.94
C GLN A 74 4.05 -14.66 -9.59
N GLY A 75 4.32 -14.97 -8.32
CA GLY A 75 5.64 -15.38 -7.86
C GLY A 75 5.86 -16.90 -7.99
N GLY A 76 7.09 -17.33 -7.68
CA GLY A 76 7.46 -18.76 -7.69
C GLY A 76 6.66 -19.62 -6.71
N ASN A 77 6.21 -19.02 -5.60
CA ASN A 77 5.45 -19.69 -4.54
C ASN A 77 3.93 -19.44 -4.60
N GLY A 78 3.44 -18.79 -5.66
CA GLY A 78 2.01 -18.50 -5.80
C GLY A 78 1.70 -17.04 -6.10
N THR A 79 0.51 -16.62 -5.69
CA THR A 79 0.08 -15.23 -5.77
C THR A 79 0.85 -14.39 -4.77
N GLU A 80 1.42 -13.30 -5.24
CA GLU A 80 2.06 -12.26 -4.46
C GLU A 80 1.22 -10.98 -4.56
N ILE A 81 0.91 -10.37 -3.43
CA ILE A 81 0.27 -9.04 -3.37
C ILE A 81 1.13 -8.15 -2.48
N ARG A 82 1.29 -6.89 -2.85
CA ARG A 82 1.87 -5.85 -2.01
C ARG A 82 0.87 -4.71 -1.90
N ILE A 83 0.63 -4.27 -0.67
CA ILE A 83 -0.19 -3.11 -0.36
C ILE A 83 0.71 -2.05 0.26
N TYR A 84 0.57 -0.82 -0.19
CA TYR A 84 1.26 0.33 0.35
C TYR A 84 0.23 1.23 0.99
N CYS A 85 0.39 1.49 2.28
CA CYS A 85 -0.47 2.38 3.04
C CYS A 85 0.36 3.26 3.97
N ILE A 86 -0.29 4.14 4.72
CA ILE A 86 0.41 5.10 5.58
C ILE A 86 0.36 4.63 7.02
N ALA A 87 1.52 4.40 7.60
CA ALA A 87 1.66 4.18 9.03
C ALA A 87 1.74 5.52 9.78
N PRO A 88 1.19 5.61 10.99
CA PRO A 88 1.39 6.76 11.86
C PRO A 88 2.81 6.76 12.45
N GLU A 89 3.50 7.89 12.41
CA GLU A 89 4.74 8.07 13.16
C GLU A 89 4.46 7.97 14.67
N LYS A 90 5.23 7.11 15.37
CA LYS A 90 5.07 6.80 16.80
C LYS A 90 3.69 6.26 17.21
N GLY A 91 2.86 5.82 16.26
CA GLY A 91 1.50 5.34 16.55
C GLY A 91 0.46 6.45 16.67
N GLU A 92 0.83 7.71 16.43
CA GLU A 92 -0.01 8.88 16.64
C GLU A 92 -0.55 9.46 15.32
N CYS A 93 -1.83 9.83 15.31
CA CYS A 93 -2.54 10.19 14.08
C CYS A 93 -2.25 11.61 13.61
N GLU A 94 -1.84 12.48 14.52
CA GLU A 94 -1.47 13.89 14.32
C GLU A 94 -0.05 14.08 13.76
N ASN A 95 0.85 13.11 13.97
CA ASN A 95 2.24 13.20 13.53
C ASN A 95 2.38 13.04 12.01
N LYS A 96 3.60 12.96 11.48
CA LYS A 96 3.77 12.63 10.06
C LYS A 96 3.30 11.20 9.78
N GLY A 97 3.07 10.92 8.51
CA GLY A 97 2.81 9.57 8.03
C GLY A 97 3.99 9.11 7.19
N TYR A 98 4.27 7.81 7.21
CA TYR A 98 5.26 7.20 6.32
C TYR A 98 4.65 6.03 5.56
N ILE A 99 5.16 5.77 4.35
CA ILE A 99 4.75 4.62 3.54
C ILE A 99 5.24 3.36 4.24
N GLN A 100 4.32 2.43 4.49
CA GLN A 100 4.62 1.06 4.89
C GLN A 100 4.17 0.08 3.81
N GLU A 101 4.86 -1.04 3.71
CA GLU A 101 4.46 -2.17 2.87
C GLU A 101 3.84 -3.28 3.70
N VAL A 102 2.76 -3.84 3.19
CA VAL A 102 2.13 -5.06 3.69
C VAL A 102 2.15 -6.08 2.57
N SER A 103 2.79 -7.23 2.80
CA SER A 103 2.99 -8.27 1.80
C SER A 103 2.11 -9.47 2.05
N PHE A 104 1.51 -9.99 0.99
CA PHE A 104 0.90 -11.30 0.97
C PHE A 104 1.72 -12.25 0.10
N GLY A 105 2.09 -13.39 0.67
CA GLY A 105 2.54 -14.57 -0.06
C GLY A 105 1.59 -15.73 0.17
N SER A 106 1.34 -16.55 -0.85
CA SER A 106 0.42 -17.70 -0.73
C SER A 106 0.84 -18.71 0.35
N SER A 107 2.14 -18.78 0.67
CA SER A 107 2.69 -19.65 1.72
C SER A 107 2.85 -18.96 3.08
N THR A 108 2.94 -17.64 3.12
CA THR A 108 3.24 -16.87 4.35
C THR A 108 2.02 -16.18 4.94
N GLY A 109 0.98 -15.94 4.15
CA GLY A 109 -0.13 -15.08 4.55
C GLY A 109 0.28 -13.60 4.47
N TRP A 110 -0.33 -12.77 5.31
CA TRP A 110 -0.02 -11.33 5.37
C TRP A 110 1.11 -11.07 6.37
N GLU A 111 2.12 -10.30 5.99
CA GLU A 111 3.27 -9.94 6.82
C GLU A 111 3.70 -8.49 6.53
N HIS A 112 4.58 -7.93 7.37
CA HIS A 112 5.20 -6.65 7.03
C HIS A 112 6.15 -6.83 5.85
N GLY A 113 6.04 -5.92 4.88
CA GLY A 113 7.06 -5.77 3.84
C GLY A 113 8.25 -4.94 4.31
N LEU A 114 9.21 -4.75 3.41
CA LEU A 114 10.46 -4.07 3.75
C LEU A 114 10.33 -2.55 3.74
N LEU A 115 9.39 -1.98 2.98
CA LEU A 115 9.22 -0.53 2.94
C LEU A 115 8.63 -0.03 4.26
N GLY A 116 9.31 0.91 4.91
CA GLY A 116 8.85 1.52 6.16
C GLY A 116 9.07 0.66 7.42
N TYR A 117 9.63 -0.53 7.28
CA TYR A 117 9.95 -1.43 8.40
C TYR A 117 11.06 -0.85 9.29
N ASN A 118 12.19 -0.45 8.68
CA ASN A 118 13.30 0.18 9.37
C ASN A 118 13.01 1.67 9.64
N GLU A 119 13.13 2.10 10.89
CA GLU A 119 12.79 3.48 11.29
C GLU A 119 13.62 4.55 10.56
N ASP A 120 14.92 4.29 10.40
CA ASP A 120 15.87 5.21 9.77
C ASP A 120 15.68 5.34 8.25
N GLU A 121 14.92 4.43 7.64
CA GLU A 121 14.67 4.38 6.19
C GLU A 121 13.21 4.72 5.84
N ARG A 122 12.43 5.21 6.82
CA ARG A 122 11.02 5.55 6.61
C ARG A 122 10.86 6.67 5.58
N THR A 123 10.02 6.39 4.59
CA THR A 123 9.64 7.36 3.57
C THR A 123 8.42 8.14 4.04
N TYR A 124 8.64 9.36 4.55
CA TYR A 124 7.55 10.25 4.94
C TYR A 124 6.82 10.84 3.74
N VAL A 125 5.50 11.01 3.88
CA VAL A 125 4.64 11.59 2.84
C VAL A 125 3.93 12.83 3.35
N ASP A 126 3.58 13.72 2.41
CA ASP A 126 2.72 14.85 2.69
C ASP A 126 1.29 14.38 3.00
N LYS A 127 0.57 15.13 3.84
CA LYS A 127 -0.78 14.78 4.32
C LYS A 127 -1.78 14.48 3.19
N ASP A 128 -1.66 15.19 2.07
CA ASP A 128 -2.55 15.10 0.91
C ASP A 128 -1.87 14.42 -0.30
N ALA A 129 -0.78 13.68 -0.06
CA ALA A 129 -0.15 12.86 -1.09
C ALA A 129 -1.15 11.85 -1.66
N SER A 130 -0.90 11.38 -2.87
CA SER A 130 -1.55 10.22 -3.49
C SER A 130 -0.49 9.16 -3.74
N LEU A 131 -0.87 7.89 -3.64
CA LEU A 131 0.00 6.76 -3.92
C LEU A 131 -0.51 5.99 -5.13
N THR A 132 0.42 5.43 -5.89
CA THR A 132 0.12 4.36 -6.84
C THR A 132 1.30 3.40 -6.89
N ALA A 133 1.05 2.15 -7.25
CA ALA A 133 2.07 1.13 -7.35
C ALA A 133 1.92 0.39 -8.67
N CYS A 134 3.05 -0.02 -9.22
CA CYS A 134 3.06 -0.93 -10.35
C CYS A 134 4.15 -1.98 -10.17
N VAL A 135 3.90 -3.13 -10.79
CA VAL A 135 4.84 -4.23 -10.84
C VAL A 135 5.04 -4.63 -12.29
N HIS A 136 6.26 -4.97 -12.63
CA HIS A 136 6.60 -5.59 -13.90
C HIS A 136 7.40 -6.86 -13.64
N THR A 137 6.95 -7.99 -14.19
CA THR A 137 7.62 -9.28 -14.00
C THR A 137 8.34 -9.71 -15.27
N TRP A 138 9.64 -9.94 -15.13
CA TRP A 138 10.49 -10.66 -16.06
C TRP A 138 10.60 -12.14 -15.63
N PRO A 139 11.09 -13.04 -16.50
CA PRO A 139 11.28 -14.45 -16.16
C PRO A 139 12.17 -14.69 -14.93
N ASP A 140 13.16 -13.83 -14.69
CA ASP A 140 14.18 -13.97 -13.64
C ASP A 140 14.11 -12.87 -12.57
N LYS A 141 13.24 -11.87 -12.74
CA LYS A 141 13.20 -10.68 -11.90
C LYS A 141 11.81 -10.07 -11.83
N THR A 142 11.45 -9.53 -10.68
CA THR A 142 10.28 -8.65 -10.53
C THR A 142 10.78 -7.22 -10.31
N ASP A 143 10.11 -6.21 -10.87
CA ASP A 143 10.41 -4.79 -10.67
C ASP A 143 9.18 -4.13 -10.06
N ILE A 144 9.25 -3.80 -8.76
CA ILE A 144 8.17 -3.18 -8.01
C ILE A 144 8.49 -1.70 -7.83
N LYS A 145 7.52 -0.83 -8.13
CA LYS A 145 7.65 0.62 -7.99
C LYS A 145 6.42 1.19 -7.29
N VAL A 146 6.65 2.09 -6.35
CA VAL A 146 5.64 2.90 -5.67
C VAL A 146 5.89 4.35 -6.02
N PHE A 147 4.87 5.07 -6.41
CA PHE A 147 4.93 6.49 -6.72
C PHE A 147 4.12 7.25 -5.69
N ALA A 148 4.65 8.40 -5.27
CA ALA A 148 3.94 9.30 -4.38
C ALA A 148 3.95 10.72 -4.97
N SER A 149 2.80 11.39 -4.92
CA SER A 149 2.79 12.84 -5.09
C SER A 149 3.23 13.53 -3.80
N GLY A 150 3.76 14.74 -3.92
CA GLY A 150 4.13 15.54 -2.77
C GLY A 150 4.64 16.91 -3.15
N LYS A 151 5.33 17.57 -2.22
CA LYS A 151 5.94 18.89 -2.39
C LYS A 151 7.46 18.81 -2.23
N ALA A 152 8.17 19.57 -3.05
CA ALA A 152 9.59 19.84 -2.85
C ALA A 152 9.79 20.84 -1.70
N GLU A 153 11.03 21.06 -1.27
CA GLU A 153 11.35 22.02 -0.19
C GLU A 153 10.87 23.44 -0.50
N ASN A 154 10.87 23.83 -1.77
CA ASN A 154 10.33 25.11 -2.25
C ASN A 154 8.79 25.11 -2.42
N GLY A 155 8.10 24.07 -1.95
CA GLY A 155 6.65 23.93 -2.02
C GLY A 155 6.10 23.49 -3.39
N ARG A 156 6.92 23.39 -4.44
CA ARG A 156 6.45 23.01 -5.78
C ARG A 156 6.00 21.54 -5.82
N PRO A 157 4.92 21.20 -6.54
CA PRO A 157 4.49 19.82 -6.71
C PRO A 157 5.58 18.94 -7.33
N LYS A 158 5.75 17.74 -6.78
CA LYS A 158 6.69 16.71 -7.27
C LYS A 158 6.04 15.34 -7.30
N ILE A 159 6.61 14.44 -8.10
CA ILE A 159 6.39 12.99 -8.01
C ILE A 159 7.70 12.32 -7.59
N THR A 160 7.63 11.48 -6.57
CA THR A 160 8.70 10.56 -6.19
C THR A 160 8.37 9.15 -6.64
N MET A 161 9.41 8.36 -6.89
CA MET A 161 9.35 6.93 -7.16
C MET A 161 10.25 6.22 -6.17
N HIS A 162 9.72 5.16 -5.56
CA HIS A 162 10.42 4.23 -4.69
C HIS A 162 10.44 2.89 -5.42
N GLN A 163 11.61 2.36 -5.71
CA GLN A 163 11.77 1.07 -6.39
C GLN A 163 12.52 0.10 -5.48
N TYR A 164 12.04 -1.13 -5.41
CA TYR A 164 12.77 -2.18 -4.69
C TYR A 164 13.98 -2.64 -5.51
N SER A 165 15.16 -2.59 -4.91
CA SER A 165 16.42 -3.02 -5.51
C SER A 165 16.80 -4.40 -4.97
N TYR A 166 16.58 -5.45 -5.77
CA TYR A 166 16.90 -6.83 -5.37
C TYR A 166 18.39 -7.05 -5.08
N GLY A 167 19.28 -6.40 -5.85
CA GLY A 167 20.72 -6.52 -5.63
C GLY A 167 21.21 -5.88 -4.32
N GLN A 168 20.49 -4.87 -3.82
CA GLN A 168 20.82 -4.19 -2.55
C GLN A 168 19.86 -4.58 -1.42
N GLN A 169 18.85 -5.40 -1.71
CA GLN A 169 17.75 -5.79 -0.82
C GLN A 169 17.07 -4.61 -0.09
N LYS A 170 16.95 -3.46 -0.75
CA LYS A 170 16.39 -2.24 -0.14
C LYS A 170 15.55 -1.43 -1.10
N TRP A 171 14.71 -0.58 -0.53
CA TRP A 171 13.96 0.42 -1.28
C TRP A 171 14.83 1.63 -1.61
N VAL A 172 14.77 2.09 -2.87
CA VAL A 172 15.52 3.26 -3.34
C VAL A 172 14.54 4.30 -3.87
N GLY A 173 14.52 5.47 -3.23
CA GLY A 173 13.67 6.61 -3.59
C GLY A 173 14.38 7.61 -4.49
N LYS A 174 13.65 8.21 -5.44
CA LYS A 174 14.11 9.39 -6.21
C LYS A 174 12.95 10.29 -6.62
N VAL A 175 13.21 11.58 -6.79
CA VAL A 175 12.28 12.49 -7.47
C VAL A 175 12.35 12.22 -8.97
N ILE A 176 11.21 11.93 -9.60
CA ILE A 176 11.14 11.67 -11.05
C ILE A 176 10.62 12.86 -11.85
N SER A 177 9.89 13.79 -11.20
CA SER A 177 9.45 15.02 -11.84
C SER A 177 9.14 16.10 -10.80
N ASN A 178 9.61 17.31 -11.04
CA ASN A 178 9.14 18.56 -10.40
C ASN A 178 8.32 19.42 -11.39
N LYS A 179 8.05 18.88 -12.58
CA LYS A 179 7.41 19.58 -13.70
C LYS A 179 5.91 19.33 -13.78
N VAL A 180 5.32 18.75 -12.73
CA VAL A 180 3.88 18.44 -12.65
C VAL A 180 3.03 19.71 -12.75
N SER A 181 3.61 20.86 -12.43
CA SER A 181 2.97 22.18 -12.47
C SER A 181 3.29 22.99 -13.73
N ASP A 182 4.09 22.47 -14.67
CA ASP A 182 4.57 23.21 -15.84
C ASP A 182 3.66 23.03 -17.09
N TRP A 183 2.38 22.66 -16.90
CA TRP A 183 1.39 22.45 -17.97
C TRP A 183 0.51 23.67 -18.18
#